data_AF-A0A848D2T7-F1
#
_entry.id   AF-A0A848D2T7-F1
#
_cell.length_a   1.000
_cell.length_b   1.000
_cell.length_c   1.000
_cell.angle_alpha   90.00
_cell.angle_beta   90.00
_cell.angle_gamma   90.00
#
_symmetry.space_group_name_H-M   'P 1'
#
loop_
_entity.id
_entity.type
_entity.pdbx_description
1 polymer ?
#
loop_
_entity_poly.entity_id
_entity_poly.type
_entity_poly.pdbx_seq_one_letter_code
_entity_poly.pdbx_strand_id
1 'polypeptide(L)'
;MTLGEKGFQPDMRLIETLPNGNIVFYHFTRADRLEKILSNKNGLCSYRPVACPNPPEEFEGCYLVEGFLEPLPKWLTENFYFGNLGIELVQEYIGNMLLRIEIPLDFPKVYIADYAHVLECRCFDEKGNSPLGLGYQCQTGNEVTQAYVNSYIPIKDYRGGHIAPVVQVLGKDNRIIIPNKYISISNVQPLK
;
A
#
# COMPACT_ATOMS: atom_id res chain seq x y z
N MET A 1 27.43 -3.77 -6.70
CA MET A 1 26.33 -3.56 -7.66
C MET A 1 25.25 -2.79 -6.94
N THR A 2 24.98 -1.54 -7.32
CA THR A 2 23.96 -0.68 -6.70
C THR A 2 22.64 -0.76 -7.48
N LEU A 3 21.51 -0.41 -6.85
CA LEU A 3 20.22 -0.33 -7.55
C LEU A 3 20.30 0.64 -8.75
N GLY A 4 21.02 1.76 -8.60
CA GLY A 4 21.28 2.72 -9.67
C GLY A 4 21.95 2.12 -10.91
N GLU A 5 22.88 1.17 -10.72
CA GLU A 5 23.57 0.47 -11.81
C GLU A 5 22.66 -0.48 -12.59
N LYS A 6 21.47 -0.81 -12.08
CA LYS A 6 20.41 -1.56 -12.78
C LYS A 6 19.32 -0.68 -13.39
N GLY A 7 19.51 0.65 -13.41
CA GLY A 7 18.52 1.58 -13.95
C GLY A 7 17.40 1.93 -12.97
N PHE A 8 17.68 1.95 -11.67
CA PHE A 8 16.73 2.34 -10.61
C PHE A 8 16.01 3.66 -10.91
N GLN A 9 14.69 3.58 -11.02
CA GLN A 9 13.80 4.73 -11.20
C GLN A 9 12.85 4.76 -10.00
N PRO A 10 13.16 5.58 -8.97
CA PRO A 10 12.25 5.72 -7.86
C PRO A 10 10.99 6.45 -8.29
N ASP A 11 9.88 6.11 -7.66
CA ASP A 11 8.68 6.92 -7.71
C ASP A 11 8.91 8.18 -6.85
N MET A 12 8.94 9.34 -7.52
CA MET A 12 9.11 10.65 -6.90
C MET A 12 7.77 11.26 -6.46
N ARG A 13 6.67 10.51 -6.55
CA ARG A 13 5.34 10.96 -6.13
C ARG A 13 5.36 11.36 -4.67
N LEU A 14 4.87 12.56 -4.43
CA LEU A 14 4.58 13.07 -3.10
C LEU A 14 3.10 12.85 -2.79
N ILE A 15 2.78 12.88 -1.49
CA ILE A 15 1.40 12.82 -1.01
C ILE A 15 0.64 14.04 -1.55
N GLU A 16 -0.56 13.80 -2.07
CA GLU A 16 -1.48 14.89 -2.43
C GLU A 16 -2.00 15.54 -1.14
N THR A 17 -1.77 16.85 -1.00
CA THR A 17 -2.28 17.66 0.11
C THR A 17 -3.25 18.70 -0.44
N LEU A 18 -4.46 18.72 0.11
CA LEU A 18 -5.52 19.66 -0.25
C LEU A 18 -5.36 21.01 0.46
N PRO A 19 -6.04 22.09 -0.01
CA PRO A 19 -5.95 23.40 0.63
C PRO A 19 -6.38 23.44 2.11
N ASN A 20 -7.21 22.48 2.55
CA ASN A 20 -7.62 22.34 3.95
C ASN A 20 -6.60 21.59 4.82
N GLY A 21 -5.45 21.19 4.26
CA GLY A 21 -4.43 20.41 4.96
C GLY A 21 -4.71 18.91 5.04
N ASN A 22 -5.82 18.44 4.48
CA ASN A 22 -6.08 17.00 4.37
C ASN A 22 -5.17 16.38 3.31
N ILE A 23 -4.87 15.11 3.50
CA ILE A 23 -4.15 14.28 2.54
C ILE A 23 -5.12 13.35 1.81
N VAL A 24 -4.75 12.96 0.60
CA VAL A 24 -5.54 12.07 -0.25
C VAL A 24 -4.76 10.82 -0.59
N PHE A 25 -5.44 9.69 -0.51
CA PHE A 25 -4.97 8.43 -1.07
C PHE A 25 -6.14 7.57 -1.51
N TYR A 26 -5.85 6.45 -2.16
CA TYR A 26 -6.84 5.63 -2.84
C TYR A 26 -6.80 4.19 -2.33
N HIS A 27 -7.96 3.54 -2.26
CA HIS A 27 -8.07 2.14 -1.84
C HIS A 27 -8.97 1.39 -2.80
N PHE A 28 -8.47 0.30 -3.37
CA PHE A 28 -9.31 -0.62 -4.14
C PHE A 28 -10.18 -1.46 -3.20
N THR A 29 -11.36 -1.84 -3.65
CA THR A 29 -12.25 -2.75 -2.93
C THR A 29 -13.17 -3.49 -3.89
N ARG A 30 -13.94 -4.45 -3.38
CA ARG A 30 -14.97 -5.15 -4.15
C ARG A 30 -16.29 -4.38 -4.09
N ALA A 31 -17.06 -4.42 -5.18
CA ALA A 31 -18.34 -3.71 -5.29
C ALA A 31 -19.35 -4.12 -4.20
N ASP A 32 -19.37 -5.40 -3.82
CA ASP A 32 -20.22 -5.94 -2.75
C ASP A 32 -19.85 -5.43 -1.34
N ARG A 33 -18.70 -4.76 -1.16
CA ARG A 33 -18.28 -4.15 0.10
C ARG A 33 -18.69 -2.68 0.23
N LEU A 34 -19.06 -2.02 -0.86
CA LEU A 34 -19.29 -0.57 -0.90
C LEU A 34 -20.39 -0.13 0.06
N GLU A 35 -21.54 -0.81 0.05
CA GLU A 35 -22.67 -0.48 0.93
C GLU A 35 -22.24 -0.55 2.39
N LYS A 36 -21.53 -1.62 2.77
CA LYS A 36 -21.01 -1.77 4.14
C LYS A 36 -20.05 -0.64 4.49
N ILE A 37 -19.05 -0.36 3.64
CA ILE A 37 -18.03 0.67 3.91
C ILE A 37 -18.65 2.06 4.08
N LEU A 38 -19.64 2.39 3.24
CA LEU A 38 -20.24 3.73 3.20
C LEU A 38 -21.38 3.91 4.21
N SER A 39 -21.92 2.83 4.77
CA SER A 39 -23.00 2.87 5.76
C SER A 39 -22.65 3.66 7.03
N ASN A 40 -23.67 4.22 7.69
CA ASN A 40 -23.50 5.01 8.91
C ASN A 40 -22.78 4.21 10.01
N LYS A 41 -21.82 4.86 10.67
CA LYS A 41 -20.97 4.27 11.73
C LYS A 41 -20.07 3.12 11.26
N ASN A 42 -19.86 2.99 9.94
CA ASN A 42 -18.95 2.00 9.36
C ASN A 42 -17.69 2.67 8.77
N GLY A 43 -16.91 1.90 8.01
CA GLY A 43 -15.74 2.41 7.31
C GLY A 43 -14.86 1.29 6.78
N LEU A 44 -13.59 1.60 6.49
CA LEU A 44 -12.59 0.59 6.17
C LEU A 44 -12.08 -0.04 7.45
N CYS A 45 -12.32 -1.34 7.58
CA CYS A 45 -11.73 -2.15 8.62
C CYS A 45 -10.37 -2.66 8.16
N SER A 46 -9.45 -2.76 9.11
CA SER A 46 -8.25 -3.56 8.92
C SER A 46 -8.53 -5.01 9.21
N TYR A 47 -8.14 -5.87 8.28
CA TYR A 47 -8.20 -7.33 8.44
C TYR A 47 -6.84 -8.00 8.22
N ARG A 48 -5.89 -7.27 7.62
CA ARG A 48 -4.56 -7.79 7.33
C ARG A 48 -3.64 -7.43 8.50
N PRO A 49 -3.05 -8.40 9.21
CA PRO A 49 -2.09 -8.10 10.27
C PRO A 49 -0.84 -7.46 9.67
N VAL A 50 -0.18 -6.59 10.44
CA VAL A 50 1.21 -6.24 10.19
C VAL A 50 2.05 -7.49 10.51
N ALA A 51 2.23 -8.34 9.51
CA ALA A 51 2.88 -9.64 9.64
C ALA A 51 4.35 -9.51 9.27
N CYS A 52 5.24 -9.67 10.24
CA CYS A 52 6.67 -9.92 10.05
C CYS A 52 7.22 -10.68 11.28
N PRO A 53 8.43 -11.28 11.21
CA PRO A 53 8.99 -12.06 12.31
C PRO A 53 9.25 -11.24 13.58
N ASN A 54 9.74 -10.01 13.43
CA ASN A 54 10.09 -9.11 14.54
C ASN A 54 9.45 -7.74 14.27
N PRO A 55 8.15 -7.56 14.53
CA PRO A 55 7.50 -6.27 14.37
C PRO A 55 8.08 -5.24 15.35
N PRO A 56 8.27 -3.97 14.94
CA PRO A 56 8.46 -2.87 15.87
C PRO A 56 7.35 -2.85 16.93
N GLU A 57 7.69 -2.49 18.17
CA GLU A 57 6.76 -2.50 19.31
C GLU A 57 5.46 -1.72 19.02
N GLU A 58 5.56 -0.58 18.33
CA GLU A 58 4.40 0.23 17.97
C GLU A 58 3.44 -0.42 16.96
N PHE A 59 3.90 -1.45 16.25
CA PHE A 59 3.15 -2.22 15.25
C PHE A 59 2.68 -3.58 15.77
N GLU A 60 3.12 -4.00 16.95
CA GLU A 60 2.66 -5.25 17.56
C GLU A 60 1.13 -5.27 17.73
N GLY A 61 0.51 -6.36 17.25
CA GLY A 61 -0.94 -6.54 17.26
C GLY A 61 -1.71 -5.56 16.36
N CYS A 62 -1.01 -4.79 15.51
CA CYS A 62 -1.66 -3.90 14.55
C CYS A 62 -2.10 -4.65 13.30
N TYR A 63 -3.17 -4.12 12.72
CA TYR A 63 -3.71 -4.49 11.44
C TYR A 63 -3.74 -3.27 10.55
N LEU A 64 -3.73 -3.48 9.24
CA LEU A 64 -3.54 -2.43 8.26
C LEU A 64 -4.68 -2.36 7.24
N VAL A 65 -4.89 -1.15 6.74
CA VAL A 65 -5.53 -0.85 5.46
C VAL A 65 -4.45 -0.32 4.53
N GLU A 66 -4.30 -0.95 3.37
CA GLU A 66 -3.35 -0.56 2.34
C GLU A 66 -4.03 0.35 1.31
N GLY A 67 -3.33 1.37 0.84
CA GLY A 67 -3.79 2.27 -0.22
C GLY A 67 -2.66 2.76 -1.11
N PHE A 68 -2.99 3.62 -2.06
CA PHE A 68 -2.13 4.09 -3.13
C PHE A 68 -2.11 5.62 -3.15
N LEU A 69 -0.95 6.20 -3.47
CA LEU A 69 -0.81 7.66 -3.58
C LEU A 69 -1.53 8.25 -4.80
N GLU A 70 -1.89 7.41 -5.77
CA GLU A 70 -2.60 7.78 -6.99
C GLU A 70 -3.68 6.74 -7.33
N PRO A 71 -4.69 7.09 -8.15
CA PRO A 71 -5.75 6.17 -8.54
C PRO A 71 -5.25 4.87 -9.18
N LEU A 72 -4.22 4.98 -10.02
CA LEU A 72 -3.58 3.87 -10.72
C LEU A 72 -2.09 4.20 -10.88
N PRO A 73 -1.24 3.91 -9.88
CA PRO A 73 0.19 4.20 -9.97
C PRO A 73 0.82 3.47 -11.15
N LYS A 74 1.79 4.10 -11.82
CA LYS A 74 2.50 3.46 -12.94
C LYS A 74 3.22 2.20 -12.52
N TRP A 75 3.78 2.17 -11.31
CA TRP A 75 4.41 0.98 -10.78
C TRP A 75 3.44 -0.20 -10.61
N LEU A 76 2.13 0.03 -10.62
CA LEU A 76 1.12 -1.03 -10.50
C LEU A 76 0.83 -1.69 -11.86
N THR A 77 0.88 -0.95 -12.96
CA THR A 77 0.39 -1.39 -14.28
C THR A 77 1.43 -1.41 -15.39
N GLU A 78 2.54 -0.68 -15.24
CA GLU A 78 3.56 -0.50 -16.27
C GLU A 78 4.95 -0.46 -15.62
N ASN A 79 5.20 -1.33 -14.63
CA ASN A 79 6.46 -1.29 -13.92
C ASN A 79 7.58 -1.86 -14.78
N PHE A 80 8.70 -1.14 -14.87
CA PHE A 80 9.89 -1.61 -15.58
C PHE A 80 10.44 -2.95 -15.04
N TYR A 81 10.35 -3.17 -13.73
CA TYR A 81 10.84 -4.37 -13.04
C TYR A 81 9.80 -5.50 -12.99
N PHE A 82 8.55 -5.14 -12.70
CA PHE A 82 7.51 -6.12 -12.34
C PHE A 82 6.42 -6.29 -13.41
N GLY A 83 6.42 -5.48 -14.46
CA GLY A 83 5.36 -5.42 -15.46
C GLY A 83 4.01 -5.12 -14.79
N ASN A 84 3.04 -6.00 -15.02
CA ASN A 84 1.66 -5.88 -14.55
C ASN A 84 1.39 -6.66 -13.24
N LEU A 85 2.42 -7.23 -12.61
CA LEU A 85 2.25 -8.08 -11.42
C LEU A 85 1.49 -7.36 -10.30
N GLY A 86 1.77 -6.07 -10.10
CA GLY A 86 1.09 -5.28 -9.08
C GLY A 86 -0.43 -5.24 -9.28
N ILE A 87 -0.89 -4.97 -10.51
CA ILE A 87 -2.32 -4.89 -10.81
C ILE A 87 -3.00 -6.25 -10.77
N GLU A 88 -2.31 -7.32 -11.21
CA GLU A 88 -2.80 -8.70 -11.14
C GLU A 88 -3.15 -9.06 -9.68
N LEU A 89 -2.23 -8.79 -8.75
CA LEU A 89 -2.44 -9.02 -7.31
C LEU A 89 -3.59 -8.17 -6.73
N VAL A 90 -3.69 -6.90 -7.11
CA VAL A 90 -4.78 -6.03 -6.60
C VAL A 90 -6.16 -6.53 -7.05
N GLN A 91 -6.30 -6.90 -8.33
CA GLN A 91 -7.57 -7.37 -8.87
C GLN A 91 -8.00 -8.71 -8.26
N GLU A 92 -7.05 -9.63 -8.04
CA GLU A 92 -7.32 -10.94 -7.43
C GLU A 92 -7.77 -10.81 -5.96
N TYR A 93 -7.00 -10.07 -5.15
CA TYR A 93 -7.15 -10.10 -3.70
C TYR A 93 -8.04 -8.99 -3.14
N ILE A 94 -8.16 -7.85 -3.83
CA ILE A 94 -8.78 -6.63 -3.27
C ILE A 94 -10.05 -6.25 -4.04
N GLY A 95 -10.00 -6.22 -5.37
CA GLY A 95 -11.13 -5.85 -6.25
C GLY A 95 -10.89 -4.58 -7.06
N ASN A 96 -11.90 -4.16 -7.82
CA ASN A 96 -11.72 -3.17 -8.90
C ASN A 96 -12.39 -1.81 -8.63
N MET A 97 -13.15 -1.68 -7.54
CA MET A 97 -13.82 -0.43 -7.19
C MET A 97 -12.85 0.47 -6.43
N LEU A 98 -12.60 1.66 -6.96
CA LEU A 98 -11.67 2.60 -6.34
C LEU A 98 -12.41 3.55 -5.39
N LEU A 99 -11.94 3.62 -4.15
CA LEU A 99 -12.33 4.61 -3.16
C LEU A 99 -11.28 5.73 -3.11
N ARG A 100 -11.74 6.96 -2.92
CA ARG A 100 -10.91 8.11 -2.55
C ARG A 100 -11.05 8.30 -1.05
N ILE A 101 -9.91 8.39 -0.37
CA ILE A 101 -9.84 8.59 1.08
C ILE A 101 -9.22 9.96 1.32
N GLU A 102 -9.91 10.78 2.09
CA GLU A 102 -9.45 12.11 2.49
C GLU A 102 -9.40 12.18 4.01
N ILE A 103 -8.21 12.26 4.59
CA ILE A 103 -8.01 12.30 6.04
C ILE A 103 -7.14 13.50 6.42
N PRO A 104 -7.26 14.02 7.66
CA PRO A 104 -6.31 15.01 8.18
C PRO A 104 -4.85 14.53 8.10
N LEU A 105 -3.90 15.44 7.91
CA LEU A 105 -2.47 15.09 7.91
C LEU A 105 -2.00 14.48 9.24
N ASP A 106 -2.61 14.88 10.35
CA ASP A 106 -2.35 14.38 11.70
C ASP A 106 -3.17 13.13 12.05
N PHE A 107 -3.84 12.51 11.07
CA PHE A 107 -4.54 11.25 11.28
C PHE A 107 -3.55 10.21 11.83
N PRO A 108 -3.92 9.48 12.89
CA PRO A 108 -2.96 8.65 13.61
C PRO A 108 -2.50 7.47 12.75
N LYS A 109 -1.23 7.10 12.93
CA LYS A 109 -0.65 5.84 12.43
C LYS A 109 -0.77 5.64 10.91
N VAL A 110 -0.52 6.71 10.15
CA VAL A 110 -0.41 6.66 8.69
C VAL A 110 1.06 6.63 8.29
N TYR A 111 1.43 5.62 7.52
CA TYR A 111 2.79 5.36 7.06
C TYR A 111 2.80 5.19 5.54
N ILE A 112 3.96 5.37 4.93
CA ILE A 112 4.27 4.95 3.56
C ILE A 112 5.27 3.80 3.64
N ALA A 113 5.05 2.75 2.85
CA ALA A 113 5.91 1.58 2.77
C ALA A 113 6.31 1.30 1.31
N ASP A 114 7.45 0.66 1.09
CA ASP A 114 7.88 0.27 -0.26
C ASP A 114 7.44 -1.16 -0.58
N TYR A 115 6.38 -1.31 -1.36
CA TYR A 115 5.83 -2.61 -1.73
C TYR A 115 6.76 -3.42 -2.66
N ALA A 116 7.84 -2.83 -3.15
CA ALA A 116 8.79 -3.51 -4.03
C ALA A 116 9.46 -4.71 -3.36
N HIS A 117 9.64 -4.68 -2.04
CA HIS A 117 10.10 -5.85 -1.28
C HIS A 117 9.19 -7.07 -1.51
N VAL A 118 7.87 -6.85 -1.47
CA VAL A 118 6.87 -7.89 -1.66
C VAL A 118 6.81 -8.33 -3.13
N LEU A 119 6.84 -7.37 -4.07
CA LEU A 119 6.82 -7.65 -5.51
C LEU A 119 8.03 -8.48 -5.96
N GLU A 120 9.22 -8.22 -5.41
CA GLU A 120 10.45 -8.97 -5.71
C GLU A 120 10.25 -10.48 -5.48
N CYS A 121 9.73 -10.86 -4.32
CA CYS A 121 9.55 -12.27 -4.00
C CYS A 121 8.32 -12.90 -4.64
N ARG A 122 7.25 -12.13 -4.87
CA ARG A 122 6.13 -12.63 -5.70
C ARG A 122 6.57 -12.92 -7.14
N CYS A 123 7.41 -12.05 -7.71
CA CYS A 123 7.98 -12.27 -9.02
C CYS A 123 8.88 -13.52 -9.05
N PHE A 124 9.65 -13.76 -7.98
CA PHE A 124 10.46 -14.97 -7.85
C PHE A 124 9.58 -16.23 -7.77
N ASP A 125 8.53 -16.22 -6.96
CA ASP A 125 7.63 -17.37 -6.79
C ASP A 125 6.90 -17.72 -8.09
N GLU A 126 6.44 -16.72 -8.85
CA GLU A 126 5.65 -16.93 -10.08
C GLU A 126 6.51 -17.15 -11.33
N LYS A 127 7.64 -16.45 -11.45
CA LYS A 127 8.43 -16.35 -12.70
C LYS A 127 9.86 -16.84 -12.54
N GLY A 128 10.29 -17.22 -11.33
CA GLY A 128 11.62 -17.74 -11.05
C GLY A 128 12.75 -16.71 -11.15
N ASN A 129 12.44 -15.41 -11.14
CA ASN A 129 13.43 -14.34 -11.26
C ASN A 129 13.28 -13.26 -10.16
N SER A 130 14.36 -12.51 -9.92
CA SER A 130 14.44 -11.46 -8.89
C SER A 130 14.90 -10.16 -9.57
N PRO A 131 13.95 -9.35 -10.09
CA PRO A 131 14.27 -8.22 -10.97
C PRO A 131 15.18 -7.17 -10.32
N LEU A 132 14.95 -6.83 -9.05
CA LEU A 132 15.80 -5.88 -8.32
C LEU A 132 17.10 -6.56 -7.83
N GLY A 133 17.07 -7.87 -7.63
CA GLY A 133 18.16 -8.66 -7.08
C GLY A 133 18.47 -8.28 -5.64
N LEU A 134 17.43 -8.11 -4.82
CA LEU A 134 17.56 -7.73 -3.40
C LEU A 134 18.17 -8.84 -2.53
N GLY A 135 18.24 -10.07 -3.05
CA GLY A 135 18.92 -11.20 -2.40
C GLY A 135 18.14 -11.84 -1.26
N TYR A 136 16.83 -11.59 -1.16
CA TYR A 136 15.98 -12.20 -0.13
C TYR A 136 15.81 -13.70 -0.30
N GLN A 137 15.71 -14.40 0.84
CA GLN A 137 15.20 -15.77 0.88
C GLN A 137 13.66 -15.77 0.86
N CYS A 138 13.08 -15.80 -0.35
CA CYS A 138 11.62 -15.69 -0.55
C CYS A 138 10.80 -16.86 0.02
N GLN A 139 11.40 -18.06 0.19
CA GLN A 139 10.71 -19.31 0.53
C GLN A 139 9.78 -19.25 1.76
N THR A 140 10.16 -18.46 2.77
CA THR A 140 9.38 -18.32 4.01
C THR A 140 8.61 -17.00 4.07
N GLY A 141 8.92 -16.04 3.21
CA GLY A 141 8.41 -14.66 3.27
C GLY A 141 8.89 -13.84 4.48
N ASN A 142 9.66 -14.42 5.41
CA ASN A 142 10.06 -13.76 6.66
C ASN A 142 10.95 -12.54 6.42
N GLU A 143 12.01 -12.68 5.61
CA GLU A 143 12.92 -11.56 5.33
C GLU A 143 12.22 -10.43 4.57
N VAL A 144 11.37 -10.80 3.62
CA VAL A 144 10.60 -9.87 2.80
C VAL A 144 9.63 -9.05 3.63
N THR A 145 8.86 -9.73 4.48
CA THR A 145 7.89 -9.08 5.34
C THR A 145 8.57 -8.22 6.40
N GLN A 146 9.73 -8.64 6.91
CA GLN A 146 10.56 -7.81 7.78
C GLN A 146 11.06 -6.55 7.06
N ALA A 147 11.63 -6.69 5.86
CA ALA A 147 12.12 -5.57 5.07
C ALA A 147 10.99 -4.59 4.73
N TYR A 148 9.83 -5.13 4.35
CA TYR A 148 8.63 -4.35 4.07
C TYR A 148 8.18 -3.53 5.28
N VAL A 149 8.07 -4.13 6.46
CA VAL A 149 7.70 -3.40 7.69
C VAL A 149 8.77 -2.39 8.10
N ASN A 150 10.05 -2.72 7.95
CA ASN A 150 11.15 -1.79 8.20
C ASN A 150 11.19 -0.59 7.24
N SER A 151 10.51 -0.69 6.08
CA SER A 151 10.38 0.41 5.12
C SER A 151 9.33 1.46 5.52
N TYR A 152 8.58 1.25 6.61
CA TYR A 152 7.50 2.13 7.01
C TYR A 152 8.07 3.49 7.45
N ILE A 153 7.67 4.55 6.76
CA ILE A 153 8.01 5.93 7.08
C ILE A 153 6.72 6.66 7.46
N PRO A 154 6.66 7.38 8.60
CA PRO A 154 5.50 8.20 8.92
C PRO A 154 5.16 9.15 7.76
N ILE A 155 3.87 9.31 7.46
CA ILE A 155 3.45 10.03 6.24
C ILE A 155 4.00 11.47 6.15
N LYS A 156 4.14 12.15 7.29
CA LYS A 156 4.73 13.51 7.41
C LYS A 156 6.22 13.58 7.03
N ASP A 157 6.92 12.46 7.12
CA ASP A 157 8.36 12.34 6.91
C ASP A 157 8.66 11.79 5.51
N TYR A 158 7.66 11.32 4.77
CA TYR A 158 7.81 10.82 3.41
C TYR A 158 8.17 11.96 2.44
N ARG A 159 9.17 11.73 1.58
CA ARG A 159 9.71 12.70 0.62
C ARG A 159 9.83 12.12 -0.80
N GLY A 160 9.14 11.02 -1.09
CA GLY A 160 9.34 10.25 -2.33
C GLY A 160 10.51 9.26 -2.21
N GLY A 161 10.84 8.59 -3.33
CA GLY A 161 12.05 7.76 -3.43
C GLY A 161 11.81 6.25 -3.36
N HIS A 162 10.59 5.82 -3.05
CA HIS A 162 10.22 4.40 -3.04
C HIS A 162 9.97 3.89 -4.46
N ILE A 163 10.17 2.60 -4.71
CA ILE A 163 9.87 2.01 -6.03
C ILE A 163 8.36 1.80 -6.20
N ALA A 164 7.71 1.26 -5.18
CA ALA A 164 6.29 0.96 -5.19
C ALA A 164 5.63 1.48 -3.90
N PRO A 165 5.51 2.81 -3.75
CA PRO A 165 4.95 3.40 -2.54
C PRO A 165 3.47 3.03 -2.34
N VAL A 166 3.18 2.51 -1.16
CA VAL A 166 1.82 2.24 -0.68
C VAL A 166 1.57 2.92 0.67
N VAL A 167 0.35 3.40 0.87
CA VAL A 167 -0.10 3.98 2.14
C VAL A 167 -0.54 2.86 3.07
N GLN A 168 -0.09 2.90 4.31
CA GLN A 168 -0.44 1.96 5.36
C GLN A 168 -1.10 2.71 6.51
N VAL A 169 -2.38 2.46 6.76
CA VAL A 169 -3.08 3.00 7.92
C VAL A 169 -3.24 1.89 8.95
N LEU A 170 -2.62 2.05 10.12
CA LEU A 170 -2.53 1.01 11.15
C LEU A 170 -3.52 1.24 12.30
N GLY A 171 -4.03 0.15 12.85
CA GLY A 171 -4.97 0.17 13.97
C GLY A 171 -4.91 -1.14 14.76
N LYS A 172 -5.31 -1.09 16.03
CA LYS A 172 -5.36 -2.29 16.89
C LYS A 172 -6.67 -3.05 16.70
N ASP A 173 -6.61 -4.35 16.97
CA ASP A 173 -7.78 -5.21 17.22
C ASP A 173 -8.81 -5.38 16.07
N ASN A 174 -8.38 -5.37 14.79
CA ASN A 174 -9.27 -5.64 13.64
C ASN A 174 -10.53 -4.77 13.59
N ARG A 175 -10.38 -3.46 13.81
CA ARG A 175 -11.51 -2.51 13.85
C ARG A 175 -11.56 -1.61 12.61
N ILE A 176 -12.64 -0.84 12.52
CA ILE A 176 -12.73 0.30 11.58
C ILE A 176 -11.56 1.24 11.88
N ILE A 177 -10.66 1.39 10.91
CA ILE A 177 -9.53 2.31 11.00
C ILE A 177 -9.89 3.65 10.35
N ILE A 178 -10.60 3.62 9.22
CA ILE A 178 -10.95 4.82 8.46
C ILE A 178 -12.48 4.93 8.46
N PRO A 179 -13.06 5.84 9.26
CA PRO A 179 -14.49 6.09 9.28
C PRO A 179 -15.04 6.52 7.90
N ASN A 180 -16.28 6.12 7.60
CA ASN A 180 -16.96 6.41 6.33
C ASN A 180 -16.98 7.90 5.94
N LYS A 181 -16.99 8.82 6.91
CA LYS A 181 -16.96 10.28 6.66
C LYS A 181 -15.72 10.76 5.89
N TYR A 182 -14.66 9.96 5.84
CA TYR A 182 -13.43 10.23 5.10
C TYR A 182 -13.37 9.51 3.75
N ILE A 183 -14.41 8.76 3.39
CA ILE A 183 -14.40 7.84 2.26
C ILE A 183 -15.46 8.27 1.26
N SER A 184 -15.05 8.36 0.00
CA SER A 184 -15.96 8.52 -1.13
C SER A 184 -15.61 7.53 -2.24
N ILE A 185 -16.57 7.21 -3.10
CA ILE A 185 -16.28 6.51 -4.35
C ILE A 185 -15.46 7.48 -5.21
N SER A 186 -14.31 7.03 -5.72
CA SER A 186 -13.49 7.88 -6.58
C SER A 186 -14.24 8.21 -7.86
N ASN A 187 -14.19 9.48 -8.28
CA ASN A 187 -14.73 9.93 -9.56
C ASN A 187 -13.99 9.30 -10.75
N VAL A 188 -12.74 8.88 -10.53
CA VAL A 188 -11.96 8.08 -11.47
C VAL A 188 -12.07 6.60 -11.08
N GLN A 189 -12.41 5.74 -12.03
CA GLN A 189 -12.47 4.29 -11.84
C GLN A 189 -11.60 3.64 -12.92
N PRO A 190 -10.31 3.41 -12.64
CA PRO A 190 -9.32 3.12 -13.67
C PRO A 190 -9.36 1.69 -14.21
N LEU A 191 -10.09 0.79 -13.55
CA LEU A 191 -10.20 -0.64 -13.90
C LEU A 191 -11.59 -1.03 -14.40
N LYS A 192 -12.32 -0.08 -14.99
CA LYS A 192 -13.66 -0.29 -15.57
C LYS A 192 -13.61 -0.89 -16.97
#